data_AF-A0A4Y2G846-F1
#
_entry.id   AF-A0A4Y2G846-F1
#
_cell.length_a   1.000
_cell.length_b   1.000
_cell.length_c   1.000
_cell.angle_alpha   90.00
_cell.angle_beta   90.00
_cell.angle_gamma   90.00
#
_symmetry.space_group_name_H-M   'P 1'
#
loop_
_entity.id
_entity.type
_entity.pdbx_description
1 polymer ?
#
loop_
_entity_poly.entity_id
_entity_poly.type
_entity_poly.pdbx_seq_one_letter_code
_entity_poly.pdbx_strand_id
1 'polypeptide(L)'
;MVAKGFETRVATGDADTYNVRRGLEKAISHPIVSITGQDIDLVGLLIALAQPESSIYFMKPCKGKVEDKLFSARKLQKELSFAQTILLLHAFSGCDITSTIYRKSKATIVTLFTNQPSQMKTLLSSITPHHH
;
A
#
# COMPACT_ATOMS: atom_id res chain seq x y z
N MET A 1 -6.17 -18.81 -20.26
CA MET A 1 -6.00 -18.25 -21.63
C MET A 1 -5.31 -16.90 -21.50
N VAL A 2 -4.24 -16.66 -22.26
CA VAL A 2 -3.55 -15.35 -22.30
C VAL A 2 -4.22 -14.50 -23.38
N ALA A 3 -4.72 -13.32 -23.02
CA ALA A 3 -5.27 -12.38 -23.99
C ALA A 3 -4.13 -11.80 -24.84
N LYS A 4 -4.36 -11.65 -26.15
CA LYS A 4 -3.35 -11.14 -27.10
C LYS A 4 -2.88 -9.75 -26.66
N GLY A 5 -1.57 -9.56 -26.53
CA GLY A 5 -0.96 -8.30 -26.10
C GLY A 5 -0.75 -8.16 -24.58
N PHE A 6 -1.13 -9.16 -23.78
CA PHE A 6 -0.91 -9.15 -22.32
C PHE A 6 0.13 -10.17 -21.91
N GLU A 7 1.10 -9.73 -21.10
CA GLU A 7 2.02 -10.62 -20.40
C GLU A 7 1.36 -11.10 -19.10
N THR A 8 1.21 -12.41 -18.93
CA THR A 8 0.71 -13.01 -17.69
C THR A 8 1.83 -13.66 -16.91
N ARG A 9 1.91 -13.40 -15.61
CA ARG A 9 2.88 -14.03 -14.72
C ARG A 9 2.19 -14.51 -13.45
N VAL A 10 2.69 -15.60 -12.88
CA VAL A 10 2.24 -16.17 -11.61
C VAL A 10 3.24 -15.76 -10.53
N ALA A 11 2.75 -15.17 -9.44
CA ALA A 11 3.59 -14.85 -8.29
C ALA A 11 3.93 -16.14 -7.52
N THR A 12 5.20 -16.33 -7.16
CA THR A 12 5.64 -17.45 -6.31
C THR A 12 5.22 -17.28 -4.84
N GLY A 13 4.81 -16.06 -4.45
CA GLY A 13 4.33 -15.71 -3.13
C GLY A 13 3.11 -14.80 -3.21
N ASP A 14 3.07 -13.76 -2.37
CA ASP A 14 1.98 -12.80 -2.37
C ASP A 14 1.88 -12.02 -3.70
N ALA A 15 0.66 -12.00 -4.27
CA ALA A 15 0.40 -11.38 -5.56
C ALA A 15 0.42 -9.86 -5.48
N ASP A 16 0.00 -9.27 -4.36
CA ASP A 16 -0.05 -7.82 -4.18
C ASP A 16 1.35 -7.22 -4.13
N THR A 17 2.23 -7.86 -3.36
CA THR A 17 3.66 -7.52 -3.29
C THR A 17 4.31 -7.63 -4.66
N TYR A 18 4.01 -8.70 -5.40
CA TYR A 18 4.54 -8.88 -6.75
C TYR A 18 4.07 -7.78 -7.70
N ASN A 19 2.77 -7.48 -7.72
CA ASN A 19 2.19 -6.46 -8.59
C ASN A 19 2.77 -5.07 -8.32
N VAL A 20 2.89 -4.68 -7.05
CA VAL A 20 3.47 -3.39 -6.66
C VAL A 20 4.94 -3.29 -7.08
N ARG A 21 5.75 -4.32 -6.79
CA ARG A 21 7.16 -4.34 -7.20
C ARG A 21 7.33 -4.22 -8.71
N ARG A 22 6.54 -4.97 -9.48
CA ARG A 22 6.58 -4.91 -10.95
C ARG A 22 6.15 -3.56 -11.50
N GLY A 23 5.14 -2.93 -10.90
CA GLY A 23 4.72 -1.57 -11.24
C GLY A 23 5.85 -0.56 -11.01
N LEU A 24 6.53 -0.65 -9.86
CA LEU A 24 7.65 0.21 -9.52
C LEU A 24 8.85 0.03 -10.46
N GLU A 25 9.21 -1.23 -10.79
CA GLU A 25 10.25 -1.52 -11.78
C GLU A 25 9.93 -0.90 -13.14
N LYS A 26 8.67 -0.99 -13.59
CA LYS A 26 8.23 -0.40 -14.86
C LYS A 26 8.24 1.13 -14.82
N ALA A 27 7.97 1.74 -13.67
CA ALA A 27 7.95 3.19 -13.51
C ALA A 27 9.34 3.84 -13.69
N ILE A 28 10.43 3.05 -13.65
CA ILE A 28 11.78 3.52 -13.96
C ILE A 28 11.92 3.87 -15.45
N SER A 29 11.29 3.10 -16.34
CA SER A 29 11.46 3.23 -17.79
C SER A 29 10.21 3.70 -18.54
N HIS A 30 9.09 3.89 -17.84
CA HIS A 30 7.82 4.34 -18.43
C HIS A 30 7.36 5.61 -17.73
N PRO A 31 6.89 6.62 -18.49
CA PRO A 31 6.52 7.91 -17.93
C PRO A 31 5.30 7.84 -17.01
N ILE A 32 4.40 6.86 -17.22
CA ILE A 32 3.20 6.64 -16.43
C ILE A 32 2.99 5.14 -16.28
N VAL A 33 2.74 4.69 -15.04
CA VAL A 33 2.38 3.30 -14.73
C VAL A 33 1.15 3.30 -13.83
N SER A 34 0.22 2.39 -14.10
CA SER A 34 -0.94 2.15 -13.22
C SER A 34 -0.96 0.70 -12.74
N ILE A 35 -1.11 0.51 -11.44
CA ILE A 35 -1.36 -0.78 -10.81
C ILE A 35 -2.86 -0.89 -10.58
N THR A 36 -3.48 -1.93 -11.13
CA THR A 36 -4.93 -2.13 -11.05
C THR A 36 -5.27 -3.26 -10.08
N GLY A 37 -6.18 -3.02 -9.15
CA GLY A 37 -6.65 -4.07 -8.22
C GLY A 37 -7.77 -3.59 -7.29
N GLN A 38 -8.50 -4.53 -6.68
CA GLN A 38 -9.57 -4.19 -5.73
C GLN A 38 -9.06 -4.11 -4.28
N ASP A 39 -7.97 -4.82 -3.97
CA ASP A 39 -7.43 -4.98 -2.63
C ASP A 39 -6.76 -3.68 -2.14
N ILE A 40 -7.08 -3.31 -0.90
CA ILE A 40 -6.57 -2.06 -0.30
C ILE A 40 -5.08 -2.16 0.06
N ASP A 41 -4.58 -3.38 0.24
CA ASP A 41 -3.19 -3.67 0.58
C ASP A 41 -2.24 -3.17 -0.49
N LEU A 42 -2.67 -3.16 -1.76
CA LEU A 42 -1.96 -2.54 -2.88
C LEU A 42 -1.67 -1.06 -2.65
N VAL A 43 -2.60 -0.32 -2.03
CA VAL A 43 -2.41 1.11 -1.72
C VAL A 43 -1.39 1.28 -0.60
N GLY A 44 -1.49 0.47 0.45
CA GLY A 44 -0.54 0.50 1.57
C GLY A 44 0.89 0.21 1.09
N LEU A 45 1.05 -0.88 0.33
CA LEU A 45 2.33 -1.27 -0.27
C LEU A 45 2.86 -0.21 -1.25
N LEU A 46 2.00 0.37 -2.07
CA LEU A 46 2.40 1.39 -3.04
C LEU A 46 2.89 2.67 -2.36
N ILE A 47 2.17 3.18 -1.36
CA ILE A 47 2.58 4.38 -0.61
C ILE A 47 3.91 4.13 0.12
N ALA A 48 4.12 2.91 0.61
CA ALA A 48 5.34 2.53 1.31
C ALA A 48 6.58 2.47 0.42
N LEU A 49 6.43 1.93 -0.79
CA LEU A 49 7.55 1.55 -1.64
C LEU A 49 7.78 2.52 -2.82
N ALA A 50 6.79 3.33 -3.18
CA ALA A 50 6.94 4.30 -4.26
C ALA A 50 7.94 5.39 -3.89
N GLN A 51 8.79 5.75 -4.85
CA GLN A 51 9.59 6.97 -4.72
C GLN A 51 8.66 8.19 -4.80
N PRO A 52 8.89 9.25 -4.01
CA PRO A 52 8.01 10.43 -4.02
C PRO A 52 7.82 11.03 -5.42
N GLU A 53 8.86 10.90 -6.26
CA GLU A 53 8.91 11.49 -7.58
C GLU A 53 8.33 10.58 -8.67
N SER A 54 7.94 9.36 -8.33
CA SER A 54 7.39 8.42 -9.31
C SER A 54 5.98 8.81 -9.78
N SER A 55 5.76 8.70 -11.10
CA SER A 55 4.46 8.89 -11.76
C SER A 55 3.68 7.57 -11.80
N ILE A 56 3.50 6.96 -10.63
CA ILE A 56 2.75 5.71 -10.46
C ILE A 56 1.39 5.95 -9.83
N TYR A 57 0.40 5.21 -10.33
CA TYR A 57 -1.00 5.35 -9.92
C TYR A 57 -1.56 4.00 -9.48
N PHE A 58 -2.53 4.07 -8.57
CA PHE A 58 -3.39 2.94 -8.23
C PHE A 58 -4.76 3.15 -8.87
N MET A 59 -5.21 2.18 -9.67
CA MET A 59 -6.54 2.16 -10.24
C MET A 59 -7.38 1.10 -9.53
N LYS A 60 -8.42 1.54 -8.85
CA LYS A 60 -9.42 0.65 -8.26
C LYS A 60 -10.57 0.50 -9.25
N PRO A 61 -10.75 -0.68 -9.87
CA PRO A 61 -11.91 -0.93 -10.69
C PRO A 61 -13.16 -0.97 -9.79
N CYS A 62 -14.20 -0.29 -10.23
CA CYS A 62 -15.49 -0.22 -9.55
C CYS A 62 -16.50 -1.15 -10.25
N LYS A 63 -17.55 -1.54 -9.55
CA LYS A 63 -18.61 -2.40 -10.09
C LYS A 63 -19.84 -1.58 -10.45
N GLY A 64 -20.57 -2.03 -11.47
CA GLY A 64 -21.84 -1.42 -11.88
C GLY A 64 -21.65 -0.10 -12.63
N LYS A 65 -22.42 0.93 -12.25
CA LYS A 65 -22.40 2.27 -12.88
C LYS A 65 -21.44 3.25 -12.21
N VAL A 66 -20.58 2.76 -11.31
CA VAL A 66 -19.62 3.60 -10.59
C VAL A 66 -18.32 3.64 -11.38
N GLU A 67 -17.80 4.84 -11.63
CA GLU A 67 -16.53 5.03 -12.33
C GLU A 67 -15.36 4.44 -11.54
N ASP A 68 -14.37 3.95 -12.30
CA ASP A 68 -13.10 3.50 -11.74
C ASP A 68 -12.39 4.65 -11.04
N LYS A 69 -11.77 4.36 -9.91
CA LYS A 69 -11.08 5.38 -9.11
C LYS A 69 -9.58 5.30 -9.34
N LEU A 70 -8.98 6.42 -9.73
CA LEU A 70 -7.54 6.55 -9.92
C LEU A 70 -6.92 7.42 -8.82
N PHE A 71 -5.87 6.91 -8.18
CA PHE A 71 -5.15 7.61 -7.12
C PHE A 71 -3.67 7.72 -7.47
N SER A 72 -3.11 8.92 -7.36
CA SER A 72 -1.66 9.13 -7.52
C SER A 72 -0.95 8.69 -6.25
N ALA A 73 0.07 7.83 -6.36
CA ALA A 73 0.89 7.43 -5.23
C ALA A 73 1.55 8.64 -4.57
N ARG A 74 2.10 9.55 -5.36
CA ARG A 74 2.68 10.83 -4.87
C ARG A 74 1.67 11.65 -4.07
N LYS A 75 0.44 11.79 -4.58
CA LYS A 75 -0.61 12.55 -3.87
C LYS A 75 -0.96 11.86 -2.55
N LEU A 76 -1.13 10.54 -2.59
CA LEU A 76 -1.40 9.74 -1.40
C LEU A 76 -0.28 9.87 -0.37
N GLN A 77 1.00 9.80 -0.75
CA GLN A 77 2.13 9.99 0.16
C GLN A 77 2.15 11.39 0.81
N LYS A 78 1.73 12.43 0.10
CA LYS A 78 1.64 13.80 0.65
C LYS A 78 0.49 13.96 1.63
N GLU A 79 -0.69 13.44 1.28
CA GLU A 79 -1.87 13.48 2.15
C GLU A 79 -1.71 12.55 3.36
N LEU A 80 -0.97 11.46 3.16
CA LEU A 80 -0.67 10.42 4.12
C LEU A 80 0.81 10.50 4.46
N SER A 81 1.23 11.64 5.00
CA SER A 81 2.61 11.96 5.46
C SER A 81 3.19 10.96 6.49
N PHE A 82 2.41 9.94 6.84
CA PHE A 82 2.69 8.85 7.73
C PHE A 82 2.50 7.49 7.04
N ALA A 83 3.01 7.33 5.81
CA ALA A 83 3.04 6.05 5.09
C ALA A 83 3.48 4.88 5.98
N GLN A 84 4.51 5.11 6.80
CA GLN A 84 5.02 4.14 7.78
C GLN A 84 3.99 3.83 8.89
N THR A 85 3.23 4.81 9.38
CA THR A 85 2.11 4.58 10.32
C THR A 85 0.99 3.78 9.69
N ILE A 86 0.70 3.98 8.39
CA ILE A 86 -0.36 3.22 7.72
C ILE A 86 0.04 1.77 7.58
N LEU A 87 1.28 1.49 7.18
CA LEU A 87 1.82 0.13 7.18
C LEU A 87 1.86 -0.48 8.57
N LEU A 88 2.29 0.29 9.58
CA LEU A 88 2.35 -0.16 10.96
C LEU A 88 0.96 -0.50 11.48
N LEU A 89 -0.01 0.37 11.23
CA LEU A 89 -1.41 0.16 11.55
C LEU A 89 -1.96 -1.07 10.82
N HIS A 90 -1.65 -1.24 9.55
CA HIS A 90 -2.05 -2.40 8.76
C HIS A 90 -1.42 -3.70 9.32
N ALA A 91 -0.14 -3.68 9.67
CA ALA A 91 0.56 -4.81 10.27
C ALA A 91 -0.01 -5.23 11.63
N PHE A 92 -0.42 -4.26 12.46
CA PHE A 92 -1.01 -4.55 13.78
C PHE A 92 -2.51 -4.85 13.74
N SER A 93 -3.26 -4.21 12.84
CA SER A 93 -4.71 -4.42 12.70
C SER A 93 -5.08 -5.60 11.82
N GLY A 94 -4.15 -6.05 10.96
CA GLY A 94 -4.32 -7.16 10.04
C GLY A 94 -5.03 -6.78 8.74
N CYS A 95 -4.70 -7.49 7.67
CA CYS A 95 -5.44 -7.53 6.39
C CYS A 95 -6.85 -8.13 6.60
N ASP A 96 -7.72 -8.05 5.59
CA ASP A 96 -9.06 -8.64 5.57
C ASP A 96 -9.09 -10.14 5.94
N ILE A 97 -7.96 -10.87 5.84
CA ILE A 97 -7.92 -12.32 6.05
C ILE A 97 -7.01 -12.78 7.22
N THR A 98 -6.18 -11.95 7.87
CA THR A 98 -5.31 -12.48 8.96
C THR A 98 -4.93 -11.51 10.09
N SER A 99 -5.12 -12.02 11.32
CA SER A 99 -4.60 -11.65 12.65
C SER A 99 -4.64 -10.17 13.07
N THR A 100 -5.65 -9.83 13.88
CA THR A 100 -5.62 -8.69 14.79
C THR A 100 -4.87 -9.09 16.09
N ILE A 101 -4.42 -8.11 16.89
CA ILE A 101 -3.95 -8.39 18.26
C ILE A 101 -5.03 -9.16 19.03
N TYR A 102 -4.64 -10.26 19.69
CA TYR A 102 -5.56 -11.13 20.44
C TYR A 102 -6.52 -10.34 21.33
N ARG A 103 -7.83 -10.56 21.16
CA ARG A 103 -8.93 -9.86 21.86
C ARG A 103 -9.04 -8.35 21.59
N LYS A 104 -8.44 -7.83 20.53
CA LYS A 104 -8.57 -6.42 20.12
C LYS A 104 -9.17 -6.32 18.73
N SER A 105 -10.18 -5.45 18.58
CA SER A 105 -10.76 -5.17 17.27
C SER A 105 -9.84 -4.27 16.44
N LYS A 106 -9.98 -4.28 15.10
CA LYS A 106 -9.27 -3.35 14.21
C LYS A 106 -9.53 -1.89 14.61
N ALA A 107 -10.79 -1.55 14.93
CA ALA A 107 -11.16 -0.22 15.39
C ALA A 107 -10.42 0.19 16.67
N THR A 108 -10.31 -0.72 17.65
CA THR A 108 -9.56 -0.47 18.88
C THR A 108 -8.08 -0.18 18.62
N ILE A 109 -7.48 -0.88 17.66
CA ILE A 109 -6.09 -0.67 17.26
C ILE A 109 -5.95 0.68 16.56
N VAL A 110 -6.82 1.01 15.60
CA VAL A 110 -6.84 2.33 14.96
C VAL A 110 -6.93 3.44 16.01
N THR A 111 -7.88 3.35 16.94
CA THR A 111 -8.06 4.35 18.02
C THR A 111 -6.84 4.46 18.92
N LEU A 112 -6.16 3.36 19.24
CA LEU A 112 -4.94 3.37 20.04
C LEU A 112 -3.82 4.16 19.33
N PHE A 113 -3.64 3.90 18.03
CA PHE A 113 -2.62 4.56 17.21
C PHE A 113 -2.93 6.05 17.00
N THR A 114 -4.20 6.42 16.81
CA THR A 114 -4.59 7.83 16.65
C THR A 114 -4.46 8.64 17.93
N ASN A 115 -4.66 8.00 19.09
CA ASN A 115 -4.66 8.69 20.39
C ASN A 115 -3.28 8.75 21.05
N GLN A 116 -2.25 8.09 20.50
CA GLN A 116 -0.89 8.08 21.06
C GLN A 116 0.19 8.45 20.04
N PRO A 117 0.12 9.64 19.41
CA PRO A 117 1.03 10.04 18.35
C PRO A 117 2.49 10.18 18.82
N SER A 118 2.74 10.42 20.10
CA SER A 118 4.10 10.48 20.67
C SER A 118 4.76 9.10 20.73
N GLN A 119 4.05 8.08 21.24
CA GLN A 119 4.55 6.70 21.31
C GLN A 119 4.76 6.11 19.92
N MET A 120 3.88 6.47 18.98
CA MET A 120 4.04 6.16 17.56
C MET A 120 5.36 6.67 16.99
N LYS A 121 5.74 7.93 17.27
CA LYS A 121 7.01 8.51 16.82
C LYS A 121 8.21 7.77 17.43
N THR A 122 8.13 7.41 18.71
CA THR A 122 9.17 6.63 19.40
C THR A 122 9.32 5.24 18.78
N LEU A 123 8.22 4.54 18.55
CA LEU A 123 8.24 3.23 17.90
C LEU A 123 8.81 3.37 16.48
N LEU A 124 8.33 4.31 15.67
CA LEU A 124 8.87 4.55 14.32
C LEU A 124 10.39 4.80 14.34
N SER A 125 10.89 5.57 15.32
CA SER A 125 12.33 5.83 15.45
C SER A 125 13.16 4.60 15.84
N SER A 126 12.56 3.59 16.51
CA SER A 126 13.27 2.37 16.89
C SER A 126 13.31 1.30 15.79
N ILE A 127 12.40 1.37 14.80
CA ILE A 127 12.37 0.48 13.64
C ILE A 127 13.00 1.07 12.37
N THR A 128 13.23 2.39 12.30
CA THR A 128 14.06 2.98 11.23
C THR A 128 15.54 2.70 11.49
N PRO A 129 16.27 2.08 10.55
CA PRO A 129 17.72 1.88 10.72
C PRO A 129 18.41 3.24 10.89
N HIS A 130 19.32 3.35 11.87
CA HIS A 130 20.23 4.47 11.92
C HIS A 130 21.13 4.42 10.67
N HIS A 131 20.97 5.38 9.77
CA HIS A 131 21.97 5.62 8.74
C HIS A 131 23.22 6.17 9.43
N HIS A 132 24.25 5.32 9.53
CA HIS A 132 25.63 5.73 9.76
C HIS A 132 26.31 6.02 8.42
#